data_AF-A0A8T7ERA1-F1
#
_entry.id   AF-A0A8T7ERA1-F1
#
_cell.length_a   1.000
_cell.length_b   1.000
_cell.length_c   1.000
_cell.angle_alpha   90.00
_cell.angle_beta   90.00
_cell.angle_gamma   90.00
#
_symmetry.space_group_name_H-M   'P 1'
#
loop_
_entity.id
_entity.type
_entity.pdbx_description
1 polymer ?
#
loop_
_entity_poly.entity_id
_entity_poly.type
_entity_poly.pdbx_seq_one_letter_code
_entity_poly.pdbx_strand_id
1 'polypeptide(L)' 'MSKRLLISYAHPDDESFGLGGLIGKYVASGVDVYYLCATNGDAGTVSPGAAQRLQVGRRARASPN' A
#
# COMPACT_ATOMS: atom_id res chain seq x y z
N MET A 1 8.68 -22.68 -0.46
CA MET A 1 8.91 -21.36 -1.10
C MET A 1 7.82 -20.40 -0.61
N SER A 2 8.18 -19.23 -0.08
CA SER A 2 7.21 -18.16 0.25
C SER A 2 6.70 -17.51 -1.04
N LYS A 3 5.38 -17.33 -1.17
CA LYS A 3 4.79 -16.62 -2.31
C LYS A 3 4.99 -15.11 -2.10
N ARG A 4 5.24 -14.39 -3.20
CA ARG A 4 5.48 -12.94 -3.20
C ARG A 4 4.55 -12.25 -4.18
N LEU A 5 4.04 -11.08 -3.79
CA LEU A 5 3.18 -10.23 -4.61
C LEU A 5 3.76 -8.81 -4.63
N LEU A 6 3.96 -8.24 -5.82
CA LEU A 6 4.29 -6.84 -6.02
C LEU A 6 3.11 -6.14 -6.67
N ILE A 7 2.71 -4.99 -6.12
CA ILE A 7 1.67 -4.13 -6.68
C ILE A 7 2.30 -2.81 -7.07
N SER A 8 2.13 -2.41 -8.33
CA SER A 8 2.60 -1.14 -8.87
C SER A 8 1.41 -0.24 -9.17
N TYR A 9 1.50 1.02 -8.76
CA TYR A 9 0.43 2.01 -8.95
C TYR A 9 1.02 3.41 -9.13
N ALA A 10 0.20 4.35 -9.58
CA ALA A 10 0.69 5.64 -10.06
C ALA A 10 0.90 6.62 -8.91
N HIS A 11 -0.07 6.76 -8.01
CA HIS A 11 -0.10 7.80 -6.99
C HIS A 11 -0.24 7.21 -5.59
N PRO A 12 0.18 7.93 -4.55
CA PRO A 12 -0.15 7.55 -3.18
C PRO A 12 -1.65 7.29 -3.03
N ASP A 13 -2.01 6.32 -2.20
CA ASP A 13 -3.37 5.87 -1.88
C ASP A 13 -4.05 4.99 -2.93
N ASP A 14 -3.58 4.95 -4.19
CA ASP A 14 -4.16 4.11 -5.26
C ASP A 14 -4.27 2.62 -4.86
N GLU A 15 -3.36 2.11 -4.01
CA GLU A 15 -3.39 0.72 -3.55
C GLU A 15 -4.64 0.40 -2.72
N SER A 16 -5.14 1.39 -1.99
CA SER A 16 -6.25 1.25 -1.06
C SER A 16 -7.60 1.39 -1.76
N PHE A 17 -7.70 2.21 -2.82
CA PHE A 17 -8.94 2.44 -3.57
C PHE A 17 -9.40 1.23 -4.38
N GLY A 18 -8.47 0.50 -5.00
CA GLY A 18 -8.82 -0.65 -5.86
C GLY A 18 -8.50 -2.01 -5.25
N LEU A 19 -7.39 -2.11 -4.50
CA LEU A 19 -6.76 -3.38 -4.17
C LEU A 19 -6.72 -3.67 -2.66
N GLY A 20 -7.27 -2.81 -1.80
CA GLY A 20 -7.20 -2.97 -0.34
C GLY A 20 -7.69 -4.33 0.17
N GLY A 21 -8.82 -4.82 -0.35
CA GLY A 21 -9.35 -6.15 0.00
C GLY A 21 -8.47 -7.30 -0.50
N LEU A 22 -7.90 -7.18 -1.71
CA LEU A 22 -6.99 -8.16 -2.30
C LEU A 22 -5.68 -8.24 -1.51
N ILE A 23 -5.13 -7.08 -1.18
CA ILE A 23 -3.97 -6.91 -0.31
C ILE A 23 -4.20 -7.59 1.04
N GLY A 24 -5.30 -7.25 1.71
CA GLY A 24 -5.64 -7.82 3.03
C GLY A 24 -5.74 -9.34 2.98
N LYS A 25 -6.39 -9.88 1.94
CA LYS A 25 -6.49 -11.33 1.71
C LYS A 25 -5.12 -11.99 1.60
N TYR A 26 -4.20 -11.43 0.82
CA TYR A 26 -2.89 -12.05 0.60
C TYR A 26 -1.96 -11.90 1.80
N VAL A 27 -1.99 -10.77 2.49
CA VAL A 27 -1.29 -10.58 3.77
C VAL A 27 -1.79 -11.60 4.80
N ALA A 28 -3.10 -11.75 4.95
CA ALA A 28 -3.70 -12.75 5.85
C ALA A 28 -3.36 -14.21 5.46
N SER A 29 -3.07 -14.45 4.18
CA SER A 29 -2.63 -15.76 3.67
C SER A 29 -1.11 -16.00 3.81
N GLY A 30 -0.38 -15.10 4.48
CA GLY A 30 1.07 -15.23 4.69
C GLY A 30 1.91 -14.94 3.44
N VAL A 31 1.35 -14.25 2.44
CA VAL A 31 2.10 -13.80 1.25
C VAL A 31 2.91 -12.55 1.61
N ASP A 32 4.17 -12.51 1.19
CA ASP A 32 4.96 -11.28 1.27
C ASP A 32 4.47 -10.28 0.21
N VAL A 33 3.75 -9.24 0.64
CA VAL A 33 3.20 -8.19 -0.24
C VAL A 33 4.07 -6.93 -0.21
N TYR A 34 4.36 -6.39 -1.40
CA TYR A 34 5.14 -5.19 -1.62
C TYR A 34 4.38 -4.20 -2.51
N TYR A 35 4.66 -2.92 -2.31
CA TYR A 35 4.04 -1.81 -3.05
C TYR A 35 5.11 -0.97 -3.72
N LEU A 36 4.84 -0.52 -4.94
CA LEU A 36 5.64 0.47 -5.66
C LEU A 36 4.70 1.57 -6.14
N CYS A 37 4.92 2.76 -5.59
CA CYS A 37 4.27 3.98 -6.04
C CYS A 37 5.19 4.68 -7.04
N ALA A 38 4.69 4.96 -8.24
CA ALA A 38 5.49 5.57 -9.30
C ALA A 38 5.79 7.05 -9.05
N THR A 39 4.96 7.73 -8.25
CA THR A 39 5.08 9.18 -7.98
C THR A 39 5.00 9.48 -6.49
N ASN A 40 5.40 10.69 -6.09
CA ASN A 40 5.29 11.20 -4.73
C ASN A 40 3.98 11.97 -4.47
N GLY A 41 3.15 12.18 -5.50
CA GLY A 41 1.86 12.86 -5.35
C GLY A 41 1.92 14.38 -5.29
N ASP A 42 3.00 15.03 -5.73
CA ASP A 42 3.20 16.50 -5.62
C ASP A 42 2.10 17.35 -6.30
N ALA A 43 1.40 16.79 -7.29
CA ALA A 43 0.29 17.47 -7.97
C ALA A 43 -1.06 17.31 -7.25
N GLY A 44 -1.13 16.51 -6.18
CA GLY A 44 -2.34 16.29 -5.41
C GLY A 44 -2.71 17.50 -4.55
N THR A 45 -4.01 17.73 -4.36
CA THR A 45 -4.52 18.78 -3.49
C THR A 45 -5.28 18.17 -2.32
N VAL A 46 -5.13 18.76 -1.13
CA VAL A 46 -5.88 18.38 0.07
C VAL A 46 -6.79 19.53 0.48
N SER A 47 -7.99 19.22 0.95
CA SER A 47 -8.89 20.23 1.51
C SER A 47 -8.24 20.89 2.74
N PRO A 48 -8.50 22.19 2.99
CA PRO A 48 -8.04 22.84 4.21
C PRO A 48 -8.47 22.05 5.45
N GLY A 49 -7.51 21.64 6.28
CA GLY A 49 -7.74 20.80 7.48
C GLY A 49 -7.61 19.29 7.27
N ALA A 50 -7.46 18.81 6.03
CA ALA A 50 -7.30 17.38 5.71
C ALA A 50 -5.84 16.90 5.66
N ALA A 51 -4.87 17.78 5.97
CA ALA A 51 -3.45 17.46 5.91
C ALA A 51 -3.06 16.48 7.04
N GLN A 52 -3.32 15.19 6.85
CA GLN A 52 -2.79 14.12 7.67
C GLN A 52 -1.49 13.62 7.05
N ARG A 53 -0.36 13.83 7.74
CA ARG A 53 0.96 13.32 7.33
C ARG A 53 0.93 11.79 7.22
N LEU A 54 1.00 11.27 5.99
CA LEU A 54 1.33 9.89 5.62
C LEU A 54 2.33 10.00 4.44
N GLN A 55 3.36 9.16 4.24
CA GLN A 55 3.60 7.78 4.65
C GLN A 55 5.11 7.47 4.52
N VAL A 56 5.68 6.65 5.42
CA VAL A 56 6.83 5.78 5.07
C VAL A 56 6.29 4.35 5.10
N GLY A 57 6.00 3.80 3.94
CA GLY A 57 5.51 2.43 3.78
C GLY A 57 6.54 1.43 4.31
N ARG A 58 6.22 0.77 5.43
CA ARG A 58 6.97 -0.39 5.95
C ARG A 58 6.35 -1.67 5.38
N ARG A 59 7.18 -2.71 5.19
CA ARG A 59 6.73 -4.07 4.89
C ARG A 59 5.52 -4.44 5.76
N ALA A 60 4.39 -4.77 5.13
CA ALA A 60 3.31 -5.47 5.82
C ALA A 60 3.68 -6.96 5.86
N ARG A 61 4.38 -7.39 6.92
CA ARG A 61 4.49 -8.82 7.23
C ARG A 61 3.41 -9.14 8.24
N ALA A 62 2.51 -10.08 7.91
CA ALA A 62 1.78 -10.78 8.95
C ALA A 62 2.81 -11.48 9.85
N SER A 63 2.68 -11.31 11.17
CA SER A 63 3.51 -12.04 12.13
C SER A 63 3.37 -13.53 11.83
N PRO A 64 4.46 -14.29 11.62
CA PRO A 64 4.36 -15.72 11.79
C PRO A 64 3.98 -15.94 13.27
N ASN A 65 3.04 -16.85 13.51
CA ASN A 65 2.76 -17.36 14.85
C ASN A 65 4.06 -17.70 15.60
#